data_AF-A0A2I0NU78-F1
#
_entry.id   AF-A0A2I0NU78-F1
#
_cell.length_a   1.000
_cell.length_b   1.000
_cell.length_c   1.000
_cell.angle_alpha   90.00
_cell.angle_beta   90.00
_cell.angle_gamma   90.00
#
_symmetry.space_group_name_H-M   'P 1'
#
loop_
_entity.id
_entity.type
_entity.pdbx_description
1 polymer ?
#
loop_
_entity_poly.entity_id
_entity_poly.type
_entity_poly.pdbx_seq_one_letter_code
_entity_poly.pdbx_strand_id
1 'polypeptide(L)'
;PDRDAFMLRILSDNLATLAKSLEYQMPVPIRCEAKLRFRIDFIERENVIVFLGKFQTNLRIPDYFGIGQSVSKGFGTIRALPPES
;
A
#
# COMPACT_ATOMS: atom_id res chain seq x y z
N PRO A 1 17.94 6.78 -0.32
CA PRO A 1 17.60 6.88 1.13
C PRO A 1 16.30 7.65 1.38
N ASP A 2 16.23 8.93 1.03
CA ASP A 2 15.06 9.78 1.37
C ASP A 2 13.78 9.37 0.66
N ARG A 3 13.91 8.90 -0.58
CA ARG A 3 12.78 8.48 -1.40
C ARG A 3 12.08 7.23 -0.87
N ASP A 4 12.87 6.27 -0.36
CA ASP A 4 12.35 5.03 0.18
C ASP A 4 11.64 5.26 1.52
N ALA A 5 12.21 6.12 2.37
CA ALA A 5 11.59 6.57 3.61
C ALA A 5 10.29 7.32 3.35
N PHE A 6 10.25 8.19 2.34
CA PHE A 6 9.04 8.91 1.93
C PHE A 6 7.93 7.95 1.45
N MET A 7 8.27 6.97 0.61
CA MET A 7 7.29 5.95 0.18
C MET A 7 6.78 5.11 1.34
N LEU A 8 7.68 4.68 2.23
CA LEU A 8 7.31 3.91 3.40
C LEU A 8 6.35 4.69 4.28
N ARG A 9 6.55 6.01 4.40
CA ARG A 9 5.64 6.90 5.12
C ARG A 9 4.26 6.92 4.47
N ILE A 10 4.17 7.15 3.16
CA ILE A 10 2.90 7.16 2.42
C ILE A 10 2.17 5.83 2.58
N LEU A 11 2.87 4.70 2.41
CA LEU A 11 2.29 3.38 2.55
C LEU A 11 1.77 3.15 3.98
N SER A 12 2.54 3.55 4.99
CA SER A 12 2.13 3.42 6.40
C SER A 12 0.88 4.24 6.71
N ASP A 13 0.78 5.47 6.18
CA ASP A 13 -0.38 6.34 6.36
C ASP A 13 -1.62 5.78 5.63
N ASN A 14 -1.44 5.20 4.45
CA ASN A 14 -2.51 4.49 3.72
C ASN A 14 -3.00 3.25 4.46
N LEU A 15 -2.10 2.44 5.03
CA LEU A 15 -2.44 1.26 5.82
C LEU A 15 -3.15 1.64 7.13
N ALA A 16 -2.74 2.74 7.77
CA ALA A 16 -3.44 3.27 8.94
C ALA A 16 -4.86 3.74 8.61
N THR A 17 -5.05 4.35 7.44
CA THR A 17 -6.37 4.75 6.95
C THR A 17 -7.25 3.53 6.68
N LEU A 18 -6.68 2.48 6.07
CA LEU A 18 -7.37 1.20 5.87
C LEU A 18 -7.79 0.57 7.22
N ALA A 19 -6.87 0.47 8.18
CA ALA A 19 -7.16 -0.10 9.50
C ALA A 19 -8.31 0.62 10.21
N LYS A 20 -8.37 1.96 10.11
CA LYS A 20 -9.49 2.76 10.62
C LYS A 20 -10.81 2.45 9.90
N SER A 21 -10.79 2.32 8.57
CA SER A 21 -12.00 1.99 7.79
C SER A 21 -12.56 0.60 8.07
N LEU A 22 -11.71 -0.33 8.52
CA LEU A 22 -12.10 -1.68 8.91
C LEU A 22 -12.52 -1.77 10.39
N GLU A 23 -12.64 -0.63 11.08
CA GLU A 23 -12.91 -0.54 12.53
C GLU A 23 -11.93 -1.40 13.37
N TYR A 24 -10.73 -1.60 12.85
CA TYR A 24 -9.78 -2.55 13.42
C TYR A 24 -9.01 -1.91 14.58
N GLN A 25 -9.38 -2.26 15.81
CA GLN A 25 -8.65 -1.83 17.00
C GLN A 25 -7.39 -2.68 17.19
N MET A 26 -6.27 -2.22 16.63
CA MET A 26 -4.98 -2.87 16.82
C MET A 26 -4.45 -2.60 18.24
N PRO A 27 -4.15 -3.63 19.05
CA PRO A 27 -3.50 -3.47 20.36
C PRO A 27 -2.02 -3.05 20.24
N VAL A 28 -1.45 -3.10 19.03
CA VAL A 28 -0.05 -2.76 18.74
C VAL A 28 0.04 -1.78 17.57
N PRO A 29 1.06 -0.91 17.52
CA PRO A 29 1.27 -0.05 16.37
C PRO A 29 1.41 -0.85 15.05
N ILE A 30 0.94 -0.26 13.95
CA ILE A 30 1.13 -0.82 12.62
C ILE A 30 2.63 -0.80 12.29
N ARG A 31 3.18 -1.97 11.98
CA ARG A 31 4.54 -2.13 11.46
C ARG A 31 4.45 -2.34 9.96
N CYS A 32 5.32 -1.65 9.24
CA CYS A 32 5.41 -1.77 7.79
C CYS A 32 6.88 -1.75 7.38
N GLU A 33 7.26 -2.72 6.56
CA GLU A 33 8.53 -2.74 5.84
C GLU A 33 8.22 -2.95 4.37
N ALA A 34 8.85 -2.19 3.48
CA ALA A 34 8.46 -2.18 2.07
C ALA A 34 9.67 -2.14 1.14
N LYS A 35 9.57 -2.87 0.05
CA LYS A 35 10.46 -2.80 -1.11
C LYS A 35 9.63 -2.35 -2.30
N LEU A 36 9.64 -1.04 -2.54
CA LEU A 36 8.82 -0.37 -3.55
C LEU A 36 9.70 0.19 -4.66
N ARG A 37 9.16 0.22 -5.88
CA ARG A 37 9.78 0.85 -7.05
C ARG A 37 8.81 1.86 -7.63
N PHE A 38 9.34 3.02 -7.99
CA PHE A 38 8.60 4.01 -8.74
C PHE A 38 8.46 3.59 -10.19
N ARG A 39 7.30 3.93 -10.75
CA ARG A 39 7.05 3.87 -12.18
C ARG A 39 6.19 5.08 -12.56
N ILE A 40 6.43 5.60 -13.75
CA ILE A 40 5.50 6.53 -14.39
C ILE A 40 4.61 5.67 -15.27
N ASP A 41 3.31 5.72 -15.05
CA ASP A 41 2.30 5.09 -15.89
C ASP A 41 1.43 6.16 -16.54
N PHE A 42 0.99 5.89 -17.77
CA PHE A 42 0.11 6.78 -18.50
C PHE A 42 -1.33 6.29 -18.37
N ILE A 43 -2.14 7.02 -17.60
CA ILE A 43 -3.49 6.62 -17.22
C ILE A 43 -4.43 7.79 -17.45
N GLU A 44 -5.57 7.54 -18.11
CA GLU A 44 -6.57 8.58 -18.42
C GLU A 44 -6.01 9.85 -19.09
N ARG A 45 -5.02 9.66 -19.98
CA ARG A 45 -4.32 10.74 -20.71
C ARG A 45 -3.37 11.59 -19.86
N GLU A 46 -3.07 11.15 -18.64
CA GLU A 46 -2.13 11.82 -17.74
C GLU A 46 -0.97 10.90 -17.35
N ASN A 47 0.21 11.47 -17.15
CA ASN A 47 1.34 10.75 -16.57
C ASN A 47 1.20 10.76 -15.06
N VAL A 48 1.00 9.58 -14.48
CA VAL A 48 0.83 9.38 -13.05
C VAL A 48 2.05 8.65 -12.49
N ILE A 49 2.55 9.13 -11.35
CA ILE A 49 3.60 8.43 -10.60
C ILE A 49 2.92 7.38 -9.73
N VAL A 50 3.28 6.12 -9.96
CA VAL A 50 2.79 4.98 -9.19
C VAL A 50 3.95 4.27 -8.50
N PHE A 51 3.65 3.54 -7.43
CA PHE A 51 4.59 2.67 -6.74
C PHE A 51 4.12 1.22 -6.81
N LEU A 52 5.03 0.33 -7.16
CA LEU A 52 4.80 -1.11 -7.26
C LEU A 52 5.83 -1.84 -6.41
N GLY A 53 5.43 -2.92 -5.74
CA GLY A 53 6.37 -3.72 -4.98
C GLY A 53 5.70 -4.64 -3.97
N LYS A 54 6.51 -5.08 -3.01
CA LYS A 54 6.09 -5.96 -1.92
C LYS A 54 6.29 -5.24 -0.59
N PHE A 55 5.41 -5.47 0.36
CA PHE A 55 5.56 -5.00 1.72
C PHE A 55 5.11 -6.06 2.71
N GLN A 56 5.61 -5.95 3.93
CA GLN A 56 5.23 -6.78 5.06
C GLN A 56 4.57 -5.89 6.11
N THR A 57 3.48 -6.38 6.69
CA THR A 57 2.76 -5.69 7.75
C THR A 57 2.18 -6.68 8.75
N ASN A 58 1.91 -6.22 9.96
CA ASN A 58 1.18 -6.96 10.99
C ASN A 58 -0.36 -6.86 10.83
N LEU A 59 -0.86 -6.20 9.79
CA LEU A 59 -2.28 -6.16 9.46
C LEU A 59 -2.71 -7.39 8.66
N ARG A 60 -3.89 -7.92 8.97
CA ARG A 60 -4.55 -8.94 8.14
C ARG A 60 -5.44 -8.25 7.13
N ILE A 61 -4.97 -8.14 5.90
CA ILE A 61 -5.65 -7.47 4.79
C ILE A 61 -6.27 -8.54 3.88
N PRO A 62 -7.58 -8.51 3.58
CA PRO A 62 -8.16 -9.41 2.59
C PRO A 62 -7.60 -9.18 1.19
N ASP A 63 -7.57 -10.23 0.37
CA ASP A 63 -7.12 -10.11 -1.02
C ASP A 63 -8.01 -9.12 -1.81
N TYR A 64 -7.36 -8.39 -2.71
CA TYR A 64 -7.93 -7.40 -3.62
C TYR A 64 -8.51 -6.14 -2.96
N PHE A 65 -8.16 -5.88 -1.70
CA PHE A 65 -8.41 -4.58 -1.10
C PHE A 65 -7.52 -3.50 -1.72
N GLY A 66 -8.10 -2.35 -2.04
CA GLY A 66 -7.36 -1.19 -2.52
C GLY A 66 -7.05 -0.18 -1.42
N ILE A 67 -5.88 0.44 -1.51
CA ILE A 67 -5.44 1.53 -0.62
C ILE A 67 -4.95 2.74 -1.40
N GLY A 68 -4.94 3.90 -0.76
CA GLY A 68 -4.46 5.15 -1.36
C GLY A 68 -5.52 5.82 -2.24
N GLN A 69 -5.08 6.46 -3.31
CA GLN A 69 -5.94 7.23 -4.21
C GLN A 69 -6.45 6.37 -5.37
N SER A 70 -7.61 6.74 -5.92
CA SER A 70 -8.21 6.09 -7.11
C SER A 70 -8.47 4.59 -6.96
N VAL A 71 -8.73 4.12 -5.73
CA VAL A 71 -9.03 2.71 -5.43
C VAL A 71 -10.20 2.16 -6.25
N SER A 72 -11.24 2.98 -6.50
CA SER A 72 -12.39 2.60 -7.34
C SER A 72 -12.02 2.29 -8.80
N LYS A 73 -10.85 2.74 -9.26
CA LYS A 73 -10.30 2.46 -10.59
C LYS A 73 -9.30 1.29 -10.58
N GLY A 74 -9.17 0.58 -9.46
CA GLY A 74 -8.27 -0.58 -9.30
C GLY A 74 -6.85 -0.24 -8.82
N PHE A 75 -6.57 1.03 -8.50
CA PHE A 75 -5.26 1.42 -7.98
C PHE A 75 -5.03 0.94 -6.56
N GLY A 76 -3.75 0.68 -6.23
CA GLY A 76 -3.34 0.31 -4.88
C GLY A 76 -3.91 -1.02 -4.39
N THR A 77 -4.30 -1.90 -5.33
CA THR A 77 -4.82 -3.23 -5.02
C THR A 77 -3.72 -4.09 -4.37
N ILE A 78 -4.02 -4.65 -3.21
CA ILE A 78 -3.14 -5.52 -2.43
C ILE A 78 -3.62 -6.95 -2.57
N ARG A 79 -2.66 -7.88 -2.62
CA ARG A 79 -2.90 -9.31 -2.50
C ARG A 79 -1.85 -9.92 -1.60
N ALA A 80 -2.27 -10.79 -0.69
CA ALA A 80 -1.34 -11.56 0.13
C ALA A 80 -0.50 -12.48 -0.77
N LEU A 81 0.81 -12.48 -0.55
CA LEU A 81 1.70 -13.40 -1.24
C LEU A 81 1.75 -14.74 -0.48
N PRO A 82 1.78 -15.88 -1.20
CA PRO A 82 2.05 -17.15 -0.56
C PRO A 82 3.45 -17.14 0.09
N PRO A 83 3.67 -17.95 1.14
CA PRO A 83 4.93 -17.97 1.90
C PRO A 83 6.18 -18.33 1.07
N GLU A 84 6.02 -18.76 -0.18
CA GLU A 84 7.11 -19.23 -1.07
C GLU A 84 7.49 -18.22 -2.18
N SER A 85 7.08 -16.94 -2.10
CA SER A 85 7.10 -15.95 -3.21
C SER A 85 8.10 -14.80 -3.15
#